data_AF-A0A2V6FKJ7-F1
#
_entry.id   AF-A0A2V6FKJ7-F1
#
_cell.length_a   1.000
_cell.length_b   1.000
_cell.length_c   1.000
_cell.angle_alpha   90.00
_cell.angle_beta   90.00
_cell.angle_gamma   90.00
#
_symmetry.space_group_name_H-M   'P 1'
#
loop_
_entity.id
_entity.type
_entity.pdbx_description
1 polymer ?
#
loop_
_entity_poly.entity_id
_entity_poly.type
_entity_poly.pdbx_seq_one_letter_code
_entity_poly.pdbx_strand_id
1 'polypeptide(L)'
;MRMPGKNISKPAPLSPDEVVLREELRANVQKLAGEIGERNMWHYAQLNAAAEFIEGSFSSAGLRTRRDSYDMRGQSCRNIEAEIPGVRPEILLIGAHYDSVFGSPGANDNGTGVAATLALAQHFGGRKPNHTLRFVAFVNEEPPYFLSDEMGSFIYAGRCKARGDKISGMISLETIGYFSDAPHSQTYPSPGLGIFYPNVGNFIGFVSNVHSRALLRRVVALFRKHAKIPSEGAALPAFIPGVSWSDQWSFWRYGYPAIMVTDTAPFRYPYYHSSSDTPDKLDYDRFTLVVSGMQKVIEDLDNL
;
A
#
# COMPACT_ATOMS: atom_id res chain seq x y z
N MET A 1 -23.35 6.70 1.15
CA MET A 1 -23.82 5.84 0.03
C MET A 1 -23.17 4.48 0.20
N ARG A 2 -23.95 3.38 0.16
CA ARG A 2 -23.45 2.02 0.42
C ARG A 2 -22.39 1.60 -0.62
N MET A 3 -21.31 0.98 -0.16
CA MET A 3 -20.30 0.40 -1.05
C MET A 3 -20.83 -0.86 -1.76
N PRO A 4 -20.45 -1.10 -3.02
CA PRO A 4 -20.96 -2.22 -3.81
C PRO A 4 -20.47 -3.58 -3.30
N GLY A 5 -21.09 -4.65 -3.77
CA GLY A 5 -20.76 -6.02 -3.37
C GLY A 5 -21.27 -6.40 -1.97
N LYS A 6 -21.26 -7.70 -1.68
CA LYS A 6 -21.63 -8.24 -0.36
C LYS A 6 -20.39 -8.25 0.54
N ASN A 7 -20.47 -7.61 1.69
CA ASN A 7 -19.42 -7.71 2.71
C ASN A 7 -19.59 -9.03 3.49
N ILE A 8 -18.50 -9.58 4.00
CA ILE A 8 -18.52 -10.72 4.92
C ILE A 8 -18.35 -10.23 6.35
N SER A 9 -18.79 -11.02 7.33
CA SER A 9 -18.77 -10.62 8.75
C SER A 9 -17.56 -11.11 9.53
N LYS A 10 -16.84 -12.12 9.03
CA LYS A 10 -15.68 -12.74 9.68
C LYS A 10 -14.65 -13.14 8.63
N PRO A 11 -13.34 -13.11 8.95
CA PRO A 11 -12.32 -13.62 8.04
C PRO A 11 -12.48 -15.14 7.82
N ALA A 12 -12.14 -15.60 6.62
CA ALA A 12 -12.04 -17.01 6.29
C ALA A 12 -10.68 -17.58 6.73
N PRO A 13 -10.55 -18.90 6.97
CA PRO A 13 -9.25 -19.52 7.17
C PRO A 13 -8.39 -19.43 5.90
N LEU A 14 -7.07 -19.46 6.07
CA LEU A 14 -6.13 -19.50 4.95
C LEU A 14 -6.23 -20.84 4.20
N SER A 15 -6.20 -20.77 2.87
CA SER A 15 -5.92 -21.91 2.00
C SER A 15 -4.42 -22.28 2.00
N PRO A 16 -4.03 -23.46 1.48
CA PRO A 16 -2.61 -23.85 1.42
C PRO A 16 -1.71 -22.85 0.70
N ASP A 17 -2.16 -22.30 -0.44
CA ASP A 17 -1.41 -21.28 -1.19
C ASP A 17 -1.28 -19.98 -0.39
N GLU A 18 -2.31 -19.61 0.37
CA GLU A 18 -2.27 -18.45 1.26
C GLU A 18 -1.33 -18.67 2.45
N VAL A 19 -1.16 -19.91 2.94
CA VAL A 19 -0.14 -20.19 3.97
C VAL A 19 1.27 -19.95 3.42
N VAL A 20 1.56 -20.33 2.17
CA VAL A 20 2.85 -20.03 1.53
C VAL A 20 3.04 -18.52 1.39
N LEU A 21 2.03 -17.82 0.89
CA LEU A 21 2.04 -16.35 0.78
C LEU A 21 2.27 -15.68 2.14
N ARG A 22 1.67 -16.20 3.21
CA ARG A 22 1.86 -15.67 4.56
C ARG A 22 3.31 -15.73 5.01
N GLU A 23 3.99 -16.85 4.77
CA GLU A 23 5.41 -16.99 5.15
C GLU A 23 6.31 -16.07 4.32
N GLU A 24 6.00 -15.87 3.03
CA GLU A 24 6.69 -14.87 2.19
C GLU A 24 6.51 -13.44 2.74
N LEU A 25 5.26 -13.06 3.03
CA LEU A 25 4.94 -11.74 3.61
C LEU A 25 5.65 -11.52 4.94
N ARG A 26 5.66 -12.55 5.81
CA ARG A 26 6.38 -12.52 7.08
C ARG A 26 7.88 -12.36 6.90
N ALA A 27 8.49 -13.11 5.99
CA ALA A 27 9.91 -13.00 5.70
C ALA A 27 10.28 -11.59 5.20
N ASN A 28 9.47 -11.01 4.32
CA ASN A 28 9.69 -9.66 3.79
C ASN A 28 9.58 -8.59 4.88
N VAL A 29 8.56 -8.65 5.74
CA VAL A 29 8.44 -7.72 6.88
C VAL A 29 9.59 -7.91 7.87
N GLN A 30 9.95 -9.16 8.19
CA GLN A 30 11.07 -9.44 9.08
C GLN A 30 12.39 -8.88 8.53
N LYS A 31 12.61 -8.97 7.21
CA LYS A 31 13.78 -8.39 6.57
C LYS A 31 13.81 -6.86 6.70
N LEU A 32 12.69 -6.20 6.38
CA LEU A 32 12.58 -4.74 6.37
C LEU A 32 12.64 -4.12 7.77
N ALA A 33 11.83 -4.62 8.71
CA ALA A 33 11.67 -3.98 10.02
C ALA A 33 12.39 -4.73 11.15
N GLY A 34 12.66 -6.03 11.00
CA GLY A 34 13.37 -6.81 12.02
C GLY A 34 14.89 -6.79 11.87
N GLU A 35 15.38 -6.95 10.63
CA GLU A 35 16.82 -7.00 10.35
C GLU A 35 17.41 -5.64 9.94
N ILE A 36 16.78 -4.95 8.98
CA ILE A 36 17.21 -3.62 8.55
C ILE A 36 16.80 -2.57 9.59
N GLY A 37 15.55 -2.64 10.07
CA GLY A 37 15.03 -1.76 11.11
C GLY A 37 14.67 -0.38 10.58
N GLU A 38 14.90 0.63 11.41
CA GLU A 38 14.65 2.04 11.08
C GLU A 38 15.42 2.44 9.81
N ARG A 39 14.69 2.98 8.83
CA ARG A 39 15.17 3.20 7.46
C ARG A 39 14.68 4.55 6.93
N ASN A 40 15.49 5.58 7.10
CA ASN A 40 15.20 6.94 6.64
C ASN A 40 16.49 7.66 6.27
N MET A 41 16.41 8.92 5.87
CA MET A 41 17.58 9.71 5.45
C MET A 41 18.63 9.89 6.57
N TRP A 42 18.24 9.84 7.85
CA TRP A 42 19.19 9.84 8.97
C TRP A 42 19.83 8.48 9.20
N HIS A 43 19.11 7.40 8.88
CA HIS A 43 19.59 6.02 8.86
C HIS A 43 19.91 5.57 7.42
N TYR A 44 20.74 6.37 6.74
CA TYR A 44 20.97 6.25 5.30
C TYR A 44 21.48 4.87 4.84
N ALA A 45 22.29 4.20 5.64
CA ALA A 45 22.76 2.85 5.33
C ALA A 45 21.59 1.84 5.30
N GLN A 46 20.67 1.93 6.27
CA GLN A 46 19.47 1.12 6.37
C GLN A 46 18.47 1.46 5.24
N LEU A 47 18.31 2.74 4.92
CA LEU A 47 17.50 3.18 3.77
C LEU A 47 18.01 2.57 2.46
N ASN A 48 19.33 2.57 2.23
CA ASN A 48 19.92 1.94 1.06
C ASN A 48 19.82 0.41 1.09
N ALA A 49 20.00 -0.22 2.25
CA ALA A 49 19.84 -1.67 2.40
C ALA A 49 18.40 -2.11 2.07
N ALA A 50 17.39 -1.34 2.50
CA ALA A 50 16.00 -1.57 2.14
C ALA A 50 15.79 -1.40 0.63
N ALA A 51 16.35 -0.35 0.04
CA ALA A 51 16.27 -0.12 -1.39
C ALA A 51 16.88 -1.27 -2.20
N GLU A 52 18.07 -1.74 -1.82
CA GLU A 52 18.75 -2.87 -2.45
C GLU A 52 17.99 -4.19 -2.30
N PHE A 53 17.41 -4.43 -1.12
CA PHE A 53 16.56 -5.59 -0.88
C PHE A 53 15.32 -5.61 -1.80
N ILE A 54 14.65 -4.46 -1.95
CA ILE A 54 13.48 -4.31 -2.83
C ILE A 54 13.87 -4.53 -4.29
N GLU A 55 14.97 -3.94 -4.75
CA GLU A 55 15.49 -4.15 -6.10
C GLU A 55 15.84 -5.62 -6.37
N GLY A 56 16.49 -6.28 -5.40
CA GLY A 56 16.81 -7.70 -5.47
C GLY A 56 15.55 -8.58 -5.51
N SER A 57 14.51 -8.20 -4.78
CA SER A 57 13.22 -8.91 -4.75
C SER A 57 12.50 -8.81 -6.10
N PHE A 58 12.41 -7.62 -6.69
CA PHE A 58 11.87 -7.45 -8.04
C PHE A 58 12.70 -8.20 -9.10
N SER A 59 14.03 -8.18 -8.98
CA SER A 59 14.91 -8.91 -9.92
C SER A 59 14.71 -10.42 -9.80
N SER A 60 14.49 -10.94 -8.59
CA SER A 60 14.19 -12.36 -8.33
C SER A 60 12.84 -12.78 -8.90
N ALA A 61 11.89 -11.85 -9.00
CA ALA A 61 10.63 -12.02 -9.71
C ALA A 61 10.77 -12.01 -11.26
N GLY A 62 12.00 -11.89 -11.78
CA GLY A 62 12.27 -11.78 -13.21
C GLY A 62 11.90 -10.42 -13.81
N LEU A 63 11.68 -9.40 -12.98
CA LEU A 63 11.29 -8.07 -13.42
C LEU A 63 12.51 -7.17 -13.58
N ARG A 64 12.49 -6.35 -14.64
CA ARG A 64 13.49 -5.31 -14.82
C ARG A 64 13.19 -4.15 -13.86
N THR A 65 14.15 -3.84 -13.01
CA THR A 65 14.07 -2.72 -12.08
C THR A 65 14.56 -1.42 -12.71
N ARG A 66 13.94 -0.31 -12.29
CA ARG A 66 14.36 1.06 -12.61
C ARG A 66 14.45 1.85 -11.31
N ARG A 67 15.57 2.54 -11.13
CA ARG A 67 15.78 3.51 -10.04
C ARG A 67 15.34 4.88 -10.52
N ASP A 68 14.36 5.49 -9.86
CA ASP A 68 13.94 6.86 -10.10
C ASP A 68 14.61 7.76 -9.05
N SER A 69 15.91 8.00 -9.24
CA SER A 69 16.74 8.73 -8.28
C SER A 69 16.50 10.24 -8.30
N TYR A 70 16.72 10.88 -7.15
CA TYR A 70 16.76 12.32 -7.01
C TYR A 70 17.66 12.73 -5.83
N ASP A 71 18.13 13.98 -5.86
CA ASP A 71 18.96 14.52 -4.78
C ASP A 71 18.09 15.09 -3.67
N MET A 72 18.41 14.71 -2.42
CA MET A 72 17.82 15.25 -1.21
C MET A 72 18.93 15.89 -0.39
N ARG A 73 19.08 17.22 -0.56
CA ARG A 73 20.05 18.05 0.19
C ARG A 73 21.49 17.53 0.10
N GLY A 74 21.92 17.14 -1.10
CA GLY A 74 23.26 16.60 -1.38
C GLY A 74 23.41 15.09 -1.15
N GLN A 75 22.32 14.40 -0.81
CA GLN A 75 22.29 12.95 -0.64
C GLN A 75 21.29 12.31 -1.60
N SER A 76 21.74 11.36 -2.41
CA SER A 76 20.90 10.69 -3.39
C SER A 76 19.95 9.70 -2.73
N CYS A 77 18.67 9.76 -3.09
CA CYS A 77 17.64 8.78 -2.72
C CYS A 77 16.89 8.32 -3.99
N ARG A 78 16.06 7.28 -3.88
CA ARG A 78 15.43 6.66 -5.07
C ARG A 78 14.09 6.02 -4.77
N ASN A 79 13.09 6.28 -5.61
CA ASN A 79 11.98 5.35 -5.75
C ASN A 79 12.46 4.14 -6.57
N ILE A 80 11.88 2.97 -6.32
CA ILE A 80 12.23 1.73 -7.01
C ILE A 80 11.00 1.23 -7.75
N GLU A 81 11.13 1.09 -9.05
CA GLU A 81 10.06 0.70 -9.95
C GLU A 81 10.39 -0.66 -10.60
N ALA A 82 9.37 -1.49 -10.76
CA ALA A 82 9.38 -2.64 -11.65
C ALA A 82 8.11 -2.64 -12.50
N GLU A 83 8.24 -3.01 -13.78
CA GLU A 83 7.13 -2.96 -14.72
C GLU A 83 6.96 -4.31 -15.45
N ILE A 84 5.71 -4.71 -15.64
CA ILE A 84 5.29 -5.80 -16.50
C ILE A 84 4.51 -5.17 -17.66
N PRO A 85 5.13 -5.05 -18.86
CA PRO A 85 4.47 -4.45 -20.00
C PRO A 85 3.20 -5.22 -20.37
N GLY A 86 2.10 -4.48 -20.51
CA GLY A 86 0.84 -5.02 -20.97
C GLY A 86 0.66 -4.91 -22.48
N VAL A 87 -0.46 -5.44 -22.98
CA VAL A 87 -0.89 -5.24 -24.38
C VAL A 87 -1.25 -3.78 -24.65
N ARG A 88 -1.79 -3.09 -23.65
CA ARG A 88 -2.23 -1.69 -23.70
C ARG A 88 -1.27 -0.77 -22.96
N PRO A 89 -1.18 0.52 -23.37
CA PRO A 89 -0.29 1.49 -22.72
C PRO A 89 -0.81 2.02 -21.38
N GLU A 90 -2.08 1.77 -21.02
CA GLU A 90 -2.64 2.16 -19.73
C GLU A 90 -1.97 1.40 -18.57
N ILE A 91 -1.65 2.12 -17.51
CA ILE A 91 -0.88 1.63 -16.36
C ILE A 91 -1.80 1.46 -15.15
N LEU A 92 -1.82 0.26 -14.58
CA LEU A 92 -2.28 0.03 -13.21
C LEU A 92 -1.06 0.07 -12.29
N LEU A 93 -1.00 1.10 -11.45
CA LEU A 93 0.12 1.31 -10.53
C LEU A 93 -0.24 0.82 -9.12
N ILE A 94 0.64 0.02 -8.54
CA ILE A 94 0.55 -0.45 -7.15
C ILE A 94 1.83 -0.02 -6.44
N GLY A 95 1.71 0.58 -5.26
CA GLY A 95 2.89 0.98 -4.52
C GLY A 95 2.67 1.20 -3.05
N ALA A 96 3.79 1.36 -2.35
CA ALA A 96 3.89 1.62 -0.92
C ALA A 96 5.22 2.34 -0.67
N HIS A 97 5.31 3.13 0.38
CA HIS A 97 6.59 3.71 0.79
C HIS A 97 7.43 2.71 1.58
N TYR A 98 8.76 2.80 1.42
CA TYR A 98 9.70 1.92 2.09
C TYR A 98 10.54 2.60 3.15
N ASP A 99 10.49 3.92 3.31
CA ASP A 99 11.08 4.57 4.48
C ASP A 99 10.22 4.35 5.73
N SER A 100 10.81 4.61 6.90
CA SER A 100 10.10 4.59 8.19
C SER A 100 10.35 5.89 8.95
N VAL A 101 9.36 6.34 9.74
CA VAL A 101 9.52 7.49 10.61
C VAL A 101 10.68 7.30 11.61
N PHE A 102 11.22 8.43 12.08
CA PHE A 102 12.27 8.47 13.10
C PHE A 102 11.88 7.68 14.36
N GLY A 103 12.80 6.83 14.83
CA GLY A 103 12.62 6.01 16.03
C GLY A 103 11.70 4.79 15.87
N SER A 104 11.27 4.48 14.65
CA SER A 104 10.38 3.35 14.34
C SER A 104 11.05 2.33 13.41
N PRO A 105 11.01 1.02 13.74
CA PRO A 105 11.36 -0.03 12.79
C PRO A 105 10.40 -0.12 11.59
N GLY A 106 9.16 0.37 11.73
CA GLY A 106 8.22 0.47 10.62
C GLY A 106 7.75 -0.87 10.06
N ALA A 107 7.35 -1.82 10.91
CA ALA A 107 6.87 -3.12 10.50
C ALA A 107 5.50 -3.06 9.82
N ASN A 108 4.51 -2.46 10.49
CA ASN A 108 3.22 -2.18 9.86
C ASN A 108 3.35 -0.99 8.91
N ASP A 109 4.03 0.07 9.37
CA ASP A 109 4.16 1.37 8.71
C ASP A 109 5.59 1.62 8.16
N ASN A 110 5.88 1.32 6.90
CA ASN A 110 5.01 0.65 5.94
C ASN A 110 5.63 -0.62 5.35
N GLY A 111 6.29 -1.39 6.23
CA GLY A 111 6.85 -2.70 5.88
C GLY A 111 5.81 -3.66 5.29
N THR A 112 4.55 -3.59 5.77
CA THR A 112 3.46 -4.41 5.23
C THR A 112 3.06 -4.02 3.81
N GLY A 113 2.98 -2.72 3.49
CA GLY A 113 2.68 -2.25 2.14
C GLY A 113 3.78 -2.64 1.15
N VAL A 114 5.05 -2.54 1.55
CA VAL A 114 6.18 -2.99 0.72
C VAL A 114 6.15 -4.50 0.53
N ALA A 115 5.99 -5.28 1.59
CA ALA A 115 5.91 -6.74 1.51
C ALA A 115 4.78 -7.20 0.57
N ALA A 116 3.61 -6.56 0.63
CA ALA A 116 2.52 -6.81 -0.29
C ALA A 116 2.86 -6.42 -1.73
N THR A 117 3.50 -5.27 -1.95
CA THR A 117 3.92 -4.83 -3.29
C THR A 117 4.90 -5.83 -3.91
N LEU A 118 5.85 -6.35 -3.13
CA LEU A 118 6.79 -7.38 -3.57
C LEU A 118 6.08 -8.70 -3.93
N ALA A 119 5.20 -9.19 -3.06
CA ALA A 119 4.46 -10.43 -3.30
C ALA A 119 3.51 -10.34 -4.51
N LEU A 120 2.89 -9.17 -4.72
CA LEU A 120 2.09 -8.92 -5.92
C LEU A 120 2.98 -8.91 -7.18
N ALA A 121 4.11 -8.22 -7.15
CA ALA A 121 5.06 -8.22 -8.27
C ALA A 121 5.55 -9.64 -8.61
N GLN A 122 5.86 -10.46 -7.59
CA GLN A 122 6.22 -11.86 -7.74
C GLN A 122 5.09 -12.69 -8.38
N HIS A 123 3.84 -12.52 -7.92
CA HIS A 123 2.68 -13.25 -8.44
C HIS A 123 2.40 -12.98 -9.93
N PHE A 124 2.60 -11.74 -10.36
CA PHE A 124 2.40 -11.34 -11.75
C PHE A 124 3.65 -11.52 -12.63
N GLY A 125 4.83 -11.75 -12.02
CA GLY A 125 6.08 -12.02 -12.73
C GLY A 125 5.93 -13.11 -13.79
N GLY A 126 6.39 -12.82 -15.02
CA GLY A 126 6.30 -13.74 -16.16
C GLY A 126 4.91 -13.86 -16.81
N ARG A 127 3.88 -13.17 -16.30
CA ARG A 127 2.56 -13.08 -16.96
C ARG A 127 2.56 -12.03 -18.08
N LYS A 128 1.51 -12.07 -18.90
CA LYS A 128 1.25 -11.09 -19.98
C LYS A 128 -0.08 -10.39 -19.71
N PRO A 129 -0.09 -9.31 -18.92
CA PRO A 129 -1.31 -8.59 -18.59
C PRO A 129 -1.83 -7.77 -19.78
N ASN A 130 -3.10 -7.38 -19.75
CA ASN A 130 -3.67 -6.47 -20.75
C ASN A 130 -3.27 -5.02 -20.50
N HIS A 131 -3.29 -4.56 -19.25
CA HIS A 131 -2.72 -3.31 -18.79
C HIS A 131 -1.25 -3.49 -18.45
N THR A 132 -0.46 -2.43 -18.58
CA THR A 132 0.86 -2.42 -17.97
C THR A 132 0.70 -2.42 -16.45
N LEU A 133 1.28 -3.40 -15.76
CA LEU A 133 1.32 -3.44 -14.31
C LEU A 133 2.63 -2.82 -13.83
N ARG A 134 2.53 -1.80 -12.98
CA ARG A 134 3.71 -1.12 -12.44
C ARG A 134 3.69 -1.19 -10.92
N PHE A 135 4.78 -1.70 -10.36
CA PHE A 135 5.01 -1.82 -8.93
C PHE A 135 6.06 -0.81 -8.50
N VAL A 136 5.77 0.01 -7.49
CA VAL A 136 6.69 1.07 -7.06
C VAL A 136 6.82 1.09 -5.54
N ALA A 137 8.06 1.05 -5.06
CA ALA A 137 8.40 1.37 -3.68
C ALA A 137 8.85 2.84 -3.61
N PHE A 138 8.12 3.66 -2.88
CA PHE A 138 8.38 5.09 -2.75
C PHE A 138 9.33 5.38 -1.59
N VAL A 139 10.19 6.39 -1.74
CA VAL A 139 11.08 6.85 -0.66
C VAL A 139 10.56 8.15 -0.06
N ASN A 140 10.92 8.45 1.19
CA ASN A 140 10.66 9.72 1.85
C ASN A 140 9.18 10.10 1.88
N GLU A 141 8.31 9.17 2.24
CA GLU A 141 6.92 9.44 2.58
C GLU A 141 6.84 10.16 3.91
N GLU A 142 7.63 9.72 4.88
CA GLU A 142 7.48 10.06 6.28
C GLU A 142 7.90 11.51 6.60
N PRO A 143 7.43 12.10 7.72
CA PRO A 143 7.91 13.40 8.16
C PRO A 143 9.44 13.43 8.28
N PRO A 144 10.12 14.49 7.80
CA PRO A 144 9.56 15.80 7.44
C PRO A 144 9.13 15.98 5.97
N TYR A 145 9.15 14.92 5.15
CA TYR A 145 8.86 14.99 3.71
C TYR A 145 7.38 14.82 3.38
N PHE A 146 6.63 14.25 4.31
CA PHE A 146 5.20 13.98 4.20
C PHE A 146 4.38 15.16 3.66
N LEU A 147 3.58 14.89 2.62
CA LEU A 147 2.72 15.87 1.93
C LEU A 147 3.46 17.12 1.43
N SER A 148 4.73 16.98 1.03
CA SER A 148 5.54 18.03 0.42
C SER A 148 5.96 17.67 -1.01
N ASP A 149 6.66 18.59 -1.68
CA ASP A 149 7.28 18.35 -2.98
C ASP A 149 8.61 17.58 -2.90
N GLU A 150 9.14 17.36 -1.70
CA GLU A 150 10.32 16.52 -1.42
C GLU A 150 9.98 15.01 -1.32
N MET A 151 8.68 14.69 -1.16
CA MET A 151 8.16 13.34 -1.03
C MET A 151 8.41 12.51 -2.31
N GLY A 152 8.90 11.28 -2.16
CA GLY A 152 9.31 10.47 -3.32
C GLY A 152 8.15 10.17 -4.28
N SER A 153 6.95 9.89 -3.77
CA SER A 153 5.76 9.70 -4.61
C SER A 153 5.31 10.98 -5.31
N PHE A 154 5.53 12.17 -4.74
CA PHE A 154 5.21 13.44 -5.38
C PHE A 154 6.11 13.68 -6.59
N ILE A 155 7.43 13.54 -6.40
CA ILE A 155 8.42 13.65 -7.47
C ILE A 155 8.14 12.62 -8.56
N TYR A 156 7.86 11.38 -8.15
CA TYR A 156 7.56 10.29 -9.07
C TYR A 156 6.30 10.56 -9.91
N ALA A 157 5.19 10.95 -9.26
CA ALA A 157 3.93 11.27 -9.94
C ALA A 157 4.09 12.46 -10.90
N GLY A 158 4.89 13.47 -10.53
CA GLY A 158 5.24 14.59 -11.42
C GLY A 158 6.02 14.14 -12.64
N ARG A 159 6.98 13.21 -12.47
CA ARG A 159 7.74 12.62 -13.59
C ARG A 159 6.85 11.75 -14.49
N CYS A 160 5.91 10.99 -13.92
CA CYS A 160 4.87 10.28 -14.68
C CYS A 160 4.06 11.25 -15.55
N LYS A 161 3.62 12.36 -14.96
CA LYS A 161 2.87 13.40 -15.68
C LYS A 161 3.68 14.01 -16.82
N ALA A 162 4.96 14.30 -16.58
CA ALA A 162 5.86 14.86 -17.59
C ALA A 162 6.13 13.90 -18.76
N ARG A 163 6.20 12.59 -18.50
CA ARG A 163 6.34 11.55 -19.55
C ARG A 163 5.04 11.27 -20.32
N GLY A 164 3.89 11.72 -19.81
CA GLY A 164 2.58 11.40 -20.37
C GLY A 164 2.10 10.00 -20.01
N ASP A 165 2.57 9.43 -18.89
CA ASP A 165 2.15 8.10 -18.42
C ASP A 165 0.62 8.06 -18.22
N LYS A 166 -0.04 7.08 -18.84
CA LYS A 166 -1.50 6.88 -18.77
C LYS A 166 -1.88 6.01 -17.57
N ILE A 167 -1.79 6.55 -16.36
CA ILE A 167 -2.16 5.81 -15.14
C ILE A 167 -3.69 5.77 -15.02
N SER A 168 -4.28 4.59 -15.25
CA SER A 168 -5.74 4.36 -15.19
C SER A 168 -6.23 4.12 -13.75
N GLY A 169 -5.32 3.76 -12.85
CA GLY A 169 -5.55 3.70 -11.41
C GLY A 169 -4.25 3.50 -10.64
N MET A 170 -4.10 4.22 -9.53
CA MET A 170 -3.04 3.98 -8.55
C MET A 170 -3.64 3.44 -7.24
N ILE A 171 -3.01 2.39 -6.69
CA ILE A 171 -3.38 1.76 -5.44
C ILE A 171 -2.20 1.91 -4.47
N SER A 172 -2.36 2.77 -3.46
CA SER A 172 -1.44 2.87 -2.33
C SER A 172 -1.75 1.78 -1.32
N LEU A 173 -0.76 0.97 -0.97
CA LEU A 173 -0.83 -0.02 0.10
C LEU A 173 -0.17 0.61 1.33
N GLU A 174 -1.00 0.98 2.30
CA GLU A 174 -0.63 1.84 3.41
C GLU A 174 -1.07 1.16 4.70
N THR A 175 -0.14 0.63 5.50
CA THR A 175 -0.43 -0.06 6.77
C THR A 175 -1.55 -1.10 6.66
N ILE A 176 -1.24 -2.36 6.39
CA ILE A 176 -2.27 -3.38 6.08
C ILE A 176 -2.15 -4.65 6.92
N GLY A 177 -1.41 -4.57 8.03
CA GLY A 177 -1.06 -5.71 8.87
C GLY A 177 -1.76 -5.81 10.22
N TYR A 178 -2.53 -4.80 10.66
CA TYR A 178 -3.11 -4.80 12.01
C TYR A 178 -4.65 -4.87 12.04
N PHE A 179 -5.17 -5.77 12.87
CA PHE A 179 -6.59 -5.98 13.06
C PHE A 179 -6.90 -6.25 14.54
N SER A 180 -8.08 -5.84 14.98
CA SER A 180 -8.55 -6.08 16.35
C SER A 180 -10.03 -6.43 16.38
N ASP A 181 -10.36 -7.52 17.07
CA ASP A 181 -11.74 -7.91 17.35
C ASP A 181 -12.26 -7.30 18.67
N ALA A 182 -11.42 -6.53 19.38
CA ALA A 182 -11.84 -5.90 20.62
C ALA A 182 -12.94 -4.85 20.35
N PRO A 183 -13.97 -4.76 21.20
CA PRO A 183 -14.95 -3.68 21.12
C PRO A 183 -14.27 -2.31 21.14
N HIS A 184 -14.74 -1.36 20.34
CA HIS A 184 -14.23 0.02 20.27
C HIS A 184 -12.75 0.15 19.84
N SER A 185 -12.19 -0.89 19.22
CA SER A 185 -10.83 -0.87 18.67
C SER A 185 -10.65 -0.01 17.42
N GLN A 186 -11.75 0.50 16.84
CA GLN A 186 -11.71 1.40 15.70
C GLN A 186 -12.19 2.80 16.10
N THR A 187 -11.36 3.80 15.80
CA THR A 187 -11.70 5.22 15.91
C THR A 187 -11.77 5.86 14.52
N TYR A 188 -12.15 7.13 14.44
CA TYR A 188 -12.30 7.87 13.18
C TYR A 188 -11.90 9.32 13.37
N PRO A 189 -11.45 10.01 12.30
CA PRO A 189 -11.02 11.41 12.37
C PRO A 189 -12.15 12.39 12.73
N SER A 190 -13.41 11.96 12.62
CA SER A 190 -14.55 12.74 13.11
C SER A 190 -15.63 11.84 13.72
N PRO A 191 -16.31 12.27 14.80
CA PRO A 191 -17.37 11.49 15.43
C PRO A 191 -18.51 11.11 14.48
N GLY A 192 -18.82 11.97 13.50
CA GLY A 192 -19.88 11.72 12.53
C GLY A 192 -19.62 10.53 11.60
N LEU A 193 -18.36 10.22 11.30
CA LEU A 193 -18.01 9.02 10.51
C LEU A 193 -18.26 7.74 11.32
N GLY A 194 -17.99 7.76 12.63
CA GLY A 194 -18.21 6.61 13.52
C GLY A 194 -19.67 6.16 13.65
N ILE A 195 -20.63 6.97 13.18
CA ILE A 195 -22.05 6.58 13.09
C ILE A 195 -22.30 5.62 11.91
N PHE A 196 -21.51 5.74 10.85
CA PHE A 196 -21.72 5.00 9.59
C PHE A 196 -20.79 3.81 9.38
N TYR A 197 -19.71 3.73 10.15
CA TYR A 197 -18.69 2.69 10.02
C TYR A 197 -18.52 1.88 11.32
N PRO A 198 -18.01 0.64 11.23
CA PRO A 198 -17.90 -0.25 12.39
C PRO A 198 -16.99 0.29 13.50
N ASN A 199 -17.35 0.06 14.76
CA ASN A 199 -16.50 0.40 15.92
C ASN A 199 -15.47 -0.69 16.28
N VAL A 200 -15.40 -1.77 15.52
CA VAL A 200 -14.44 -2.87 15.68
C VAL A 200 -13.49 -2.88 14.48
N GLY A 201 -12.18 -2.88 14.73
CA GLY A 201 -11.13 -2.74 13.72
C GLY A 201 -10.74 -4.06 13.04
N ASN A 202 -11.70 -4.90 12.68
CA ASN A 202 -11.45 -6.22 12.08
C ASN A 202 -11.76 -6.27 10.56
N PHE A 203 -11.62 -5.14 9.89
CA PHE A 203 -11.86 -4.97 8.46
C PHE A 203 -10.68 -4.26 7.78
N ILE A 204 -10.51 -4.46 6.47
CA ILE A 204 -9.60 -3.65 5.65
C ILE A 204 -10.33 -2.45 5.05
N GLY A 205 -9.74 -1.26 5.13
CA GLY A 205 -10.29 -0.02 4.59
C GLY A 205 -9.81 0.26 3.17
N PHE A 206 -10.71 0.78 2.33
CA PHE A 206 -10.42 1.35 1.03
C PHE A 206 -10.84 2.83 1.04
N VAL A 207 -9.90 3.75 0.86
CA VAL A 207 -10.14 5.19 1.00
C VAL A 207 -9.76 5.91 -0.29
N SER A 208 -10.57 6.89 -0.69
CA SER A 208 -10.24 7.76 -1.82
C SER A 208 -10.77 9.17 -1.63
N ASN A 209 -10.27 10.11 -2.44
CA ASN A 209 -10.96 11.37 -2.63
C ASN A 209 -12.26 11.18 -3.43
N VAL A 210 -13.13 12.21 -3.46
CA VAL A 210 -14.41 12.15 -4.19
C VAL A 210 -14.25 11.98 -5.70
N HIS A 211 -13.15 12.48 -6.28
CA HIS A 211 -12.87 12.37 -7.72
C HIS A 211 -12.52 10.92 -8.12
N SER A 212 -11.85 10.18 -7.24
CA SER A 212 -11.47 8.77 -7.45
C SER A 212 -12.56 7.78 -7.01
N ARG A 213 -13.77 8.27 -6.68
CA ARG A 213 -14.90 7.44 -6.21
C ARG A 213 -15.27 6.31 -7.18
N ALA A 214 -15.15 6.54 -8.49
CA ALA A 214 -15.46 5.52 -9.49
C ALA A 214 -14.46 4.35 -9.42
N LEU A 215 -13.16 4.67 -9.30
CA LEU A 215 -12.10 3.68 -9.09
C LEU A 215 -12.30 2.94 -7.76
N LEU A 216 -12.54 3.67 -6.67
CA LEU A 216 -12.79 3.09 -5.35
C LEU A 216 -13.93 2.07 -5.37
N ARG A 217 -15.09 2.47 -5.90
CA ARG A 217 -16.27 1.59 -5.96
C ARG A 217 -15.98 0.35 -6.80
N ARG A 218 -15.25 0.49 -7.91
CA ARG A 218 -14.84 -0.64 -8.75
C ARG A 218 -13.94 -1.61 -7.99
N VAL A 219 -12.87 -1.11 -7.36
CA VAL A 219 -11.94 -1.92 -6.57
C VAL A 219 -12.66 -2.65 -5.44
N VAL A 220 -13.49 -1.95 -4.66
CA VAL A 220 -14.25 -2.57 -3.56
C VAL A 220 -15.22 -3.64 -4.08
N ALA A 221 -15.88 -3.42 -5.22
CA ALA A 221 -16.76 -4.42 -5.82
C ALA A 221 -15.99 -5.69 -6.21
N LEU A 222 -14.83 -5.54 -6.86
CA LEU A 222 -13.97 -6.64 -7.26
C LEU A 222 -13.39 -7.37 -6.05
N PHE A 223 -12.94 -6.64 -5.03
CA PHE A 223 -12.43 -7.24 -3.80
C PHE A 223 -13.52 -8.07 -3.13
N ARG A 224 -14.75 -7.55 -3.02
CA ARG A 224 -15.89 -8.24 -2.40
C ARG A 224 -16.41 -9.44 -3.19
N LYS A 225 -16.11 -9.56 -4.48
CA LYS A 225 -16.38 -10.78 -5.27
C LYS A 225 -15.56 -11.98 -4.78
N HIS A 226 -14.37 -11.71 -4.25
CA HIS A 226 -13.42 -12.72 -3.77
C HIS A 226 -13.14 -12.62 -2.27
N ALA A 227 -13.90 -11.78 -1.54
CA ALA A 227 -13.53 -11.38 -0.18
C ALA A 227 -13.49 -12.54 0.79
N LYS A 228 -12.33 -12.67 1.43
CA LYS A 228 -12.08 -13.54 2.59
C LYS A 228 -11.88 -12.78 3.88
N ILE A 229 -11.93 -11.44 3.85
CA ILE A 229 -11.87 -10.56 5.03
C ILE A 229 -12.92 -9.44 4.91
N PRO A 230 -13.53 -8.98 6.02
CA PRO A 230 -14.42 -7.82 5.98
C PRO A 230 -13.72 -6.60 5.39
N SER A 231 -14.45 -5.79 4.63
CA SER A 231 -13.92 -4.56 4.04
C SER A 231 -14.86 -3.38 4.16
N GLU A 232 -14.32 -2.19 4.34
CA GLU A 232 -15.06 -0.93 4.29
C GLU A 232 -14.48 0.01 3.25
N GLY A 233 -15.33 0.87 2.69
CA GLY A 233 -14.91 1.82 1.67
C GLY A 233 -15.43 3.22 1.95
N ALA A 234 -14.59 4.23 1.75
CA ALA A 234 -14.93 5.63 1.98
C ALA A 234 -14.36 6.53 0.86
N ALA A 235 -15.24 7.18 0.09
CA ALA A 235 -14.86 8.27 -0.81
C ALA A 235 -15.21 9.60 -0.14
N LEU A 236 -14.21 10.32 0.35
CA LEU A 236 -14.37 11.49 1.22
C LEU A 236 -13.61 12.72 0.68
N PRO A 237 -13.97 13.94 1.09
CA PRO A 237 -13.16 15.12 0.79
C PRO A 237 -11.73 14.98 1.32
N ALA A 238 -10.74 15.36 0.52
CA ALA A 238 -9.32 15.18 0.84
C ALA A 238 -8.83 16.00 2.04
N PHE A 239 -9.59 17.02 2.49
CA PHE A 239 -9.26 17.81 3.69
C PHE A 239 -9.57 17.07 5.00
N ILE A 240 -10.33 15.98 4.96
CA ILE A 240 -10.61 15.19 6.16
C ILE A 240 -9.32 14.45 6.58
N PRO A 241 -8.86 14.59 7.83
CA PRO A 241 -7.65 13.92 8.31
C PRO A 241 -7.68 12.41 8.02
N GLY A 242 -6.55 11.85 7.58
CA GLY A 242 -6.41 10.44 7.21
C GLY A 242 -6.83 10.10 5.77
N VAL A 243 -7.59 10.94 5.07
CA VAL A 243 -8.01 10.63 3.68
C VAL A 243 -6.85 10.77 2.70
N SER A 244 -6.01 11.79 2.90
CA SER A 244 -4.87 12.10 2.04
C SER A 244 -3.53 11.69 2.64
N TRP A 245 -3.51 10.89 3.71
CA TRP A 245 -2.30 10.56 4.45
C TRP A 245 -1.64 9.29 3.91
N SER A 246 -1.15 9.35 2.66
CA SER A 246 -0.22 8.38 2.05
C SER A 246 0.02 8.78 0.58
N ASP A 247 0.80 7.99 -0.16
CA ASP A 247 1.29 8.25 -1.51
C ASP A 247 0.20 8.57 -2.55
N GLN A 248 -1.04 8.10 -2.37
CA GLN A 248 -2.16 8.40 -3.27
C GLN A 248 -2.41 9.91 -3.41
N TRP A 249 -2.07 10.70 -2.38
CA TRP A 249 -2.20 12.16 -2.42
C TRP A 249 -1.39 12.75 -3.57
N SER A 250 -0.14 12.32 -3.73
CA SER A 250 0.76 12.74 -4.80
C SER A 250 0.13 12.55 -6.17
N PHE A 251 -0.50 11.40 -6.40
CA PHE A 251 -1.18 11.10 -7.65
C PHE A 251 -2.41 11.98 -7.88
N TRP A 252 -3.17 12.29 -6.82
CA TRP A 252 -4.26 13.28 -6.92
C TRP A 252 -3.76 14.67 -7.30
N ARG A 253 -2.61 15.11 -6.79
CA ARG A 253 -2.01 16.41 -7.14
C ARG A 253 -1.68 16.53 -8.62
N TYR A 254 -1.37 15.41 -9.28
CA TYR A 254 -1.09 15.36 -10.72
C TYR A 254 -2.28 14.91 -11.58
N GLY A 255 -3.46 14.78 -10.99
CA GLY A 255 -4.73 14.50 -11.68
C GLY A 255 -4.96 13.03 -12.01
N TYR A 256 -4.23 12.11 -11.38
CA TYR A 256 -4.44 10.68 -11.55
C TYR A 256 -5.49 10.12 -10.57
N PRO A 257 -6.35 9.18 -10.99
CA PRO A 257 -7.25 8.48 -10.08
C PRO A 257 -6.44 7.54 -9.18
N ALA A 258 -6.61 7.68 -7.86
CA ALA A 258 -5.86 6.90 -6.89
C ALA A 258 -6.68 6.56 -5.64
N ILE A 259 -6.38 5.44 -5.00
CA ILE A 259 -6.99 4.98 -3.75
C ILE A 259 -5.92 4.50 -2.78
N MET A 260 -6.27 4.44 -1.51
CA MET A 260 -5.47 3.87 -0.42
C MET A 260 -6.17 2.61 0.12
N VAL A 261 -5.41 1.55 0.36
CA VAL A 261 -5.84 0.35 1.07
C VAL A 261 -5.12 0.35 2.42
N THR A 262 -5.87 0.36 3.52
CA THR A 262 -5.30 0.57 4.86
C THR A 262 -6.09 -0.11 5.96
N ASP A 263 -5.39 -0.51 7.01
CA ASP A 263 -5.91 -0.90 8.31
C ASP A 263 -6.27 0.30 9.19
N THR A 264 -6.23 1.51 8.63
CA THR A 264 -6.58 2.80 9.24
C THR A 264 -5.54 3.37 10.20
N ALA A 265 -4.32 2.82 10.23
CA ALA A 265 -3.14 3.45 10.80
C ALA A 265 -3.41 4.07 12.20
N PRO A 266 -3.28 5.39 12.47
CA PRO A 266 -3.42 5.90 13.84
C PRO A 266 -4.83 5.74 14.43
N PHE A 267 -5.83 5.40 13.61
CA PHE A 267 -7.20 5.21 14.07
C PHE A 267 -7.47 3.82 14.65
N ARG A 268 -6.52 2.88 14.51
CA ARG A 268 -6.63 1.50 14.98
C ARG A 268 -5.33 0.98 15.59
N TYR A 269 -4.19 1.32 15.01
CA TYR A 269 -2.90 0.75 15.32
C TYR A 269 -2.23 1.48 16.50
N PRO A 270 -2.11 0.85 17.68
CA PRO A 270 -1.60 1.52 18.88
C PRO A 270 -0.07 1.75 18.84
N TYR A 271 0.64 1.12 17.91
CA TYR A 271 2.10 1.23 17.78
C TYR A 271 2.53 2.15 16.63
N TYR A 272 1.58 2.83 15.98
CA TYR A 272 1.84 3.78 14.89
C TYR A 272 2.88 4.83 15.30
N HIS A 273 3.89 5.05 14.45
CA HIS A 273 5.02 5.95 14.71
C HIS A 273 5.72 5.72 16.07
N SER A 274 5.96 4.46 16.43
CA SER A 274 6.64 4.13 17.68
C SER A 274 7.71 3.06 17.49
N SER A 275 8.65 2.99 18.44
CA SER A 275 9.65 1.92 18.50
C SER A 275 9.07 0.51 18.69
N SER A 276 7.78 0.42 19.00
CA SER A 276 7.04 -0.85 19.13
C SER A 276 6.36 -1.28 17.84
N ASP A 277 6.52 -0.55 16.73
CA ASP A 277 6.07 -1.02 15.41
C ASP A 277 6.99 -2.12 14.88
N THR A 278 6.88 -3.30 15.47
CA THR A 278 7.75 -4.45 15.27
C THR A 278 7.03 -5.62 14.58
N PRO A 279 7.75 -6.52 13.87
CA PRO A 279 7.13 -7.61 13.12
C PRO A 279 6.19 -8.54 13.92
N ASP A 280 6.37 -8.65 15.24
CA ASP A 280 5.53 -9.47 16.12
C ASP A 280 4.14 -8.87 16.42
N LYS A 281 3.89 -7.61 16.05
CA LYS A 281 2.59 -6.94 16.27
C LYS A 281 1.56 -7.21 15.19
N LEU A 282 1.96 -7.83 14.09
CA LEU A 282 1.11 -8.00 12.91
C LEU A 282 0.24 -9.25 12.98
N ASP A 283 -0.98 -9.13 12.46
CA ASP A 283 -1.86 -10.26 12.15
C ASP A 283 -1.57 -10.74 10.72
N TYR A 284 -0.59 -11.62 10.60
CA TYR A 284 -0.16 -12.16 9.31
C TYR A 284 -1.24 -12.94 8.56
N ASP A 285 -2.19 -13.56 9.27
CA ASP A 285 -3.27 -14.30 8.61
C ASP A 285 -4.21 -13.32 7.90
N ARG A 286 -4.70 -12.30 8.60
CA ARG A 286 -5.58 -11.29 7.98
C ARG A 286 -4.85 -10.43 6.94
N PHE A 287 -3.58 -10.10 7.19
CA PHE A 287 -2.73 -9.43 6.20
C PHE A 287 -2.67 -10.23 4.89
N THR A 288 -2.45 -11.54 4.97
CA THR A 288 -2.43 -12.44 3.81
C THR A 288 -3.75 -12.45 3.04
N LEU A 289 -4.89 -12.41 3.74
CA LEU A 289 -6.22 -12.33 3.11
C LEU A 289 -6.43 -11.02 2.34
N VAL A 290 -5.83 -9.92 2.81
CA VAL A 290 -5.82 -8.65 2.07
C VAL A 290 -5.00 -8.79 0.79
N VAL A 291 -3.77 -9.29 0.88
CA VAL A 291 -2.87 -9.40 -0.30
C VAL A 291 -3.43 -10.36 -1.36
N SER A 292 -3.92 -11.53 -0.96
CA SER A 292 -4.57 -12.48 -1.88
C SER A 292 -5.86 -11.92 -2.49
N GLY A 293 -6.64 -11.15 -1.73
CA GLY A 293 -7.78 -10.41 -2.27
C GLY A 293 -7.36 -9.37 -3.31
N MET A 294 -6.26 -8.66 -3.07
CA MET A 294 -5.70 -7.68 -4.02
C MET A 294 -5.13 -8.33 -5.28
N GLN A 295 -4.54 -9.54 -5.20
CA GLN A 295 -4.18 -10.32 -6.39
C GLN A 295 -5.39 -10.50 -7.30
N LYS A 296 -6.55 -10.89 -6.73
CA LYS A 296 -7.79 -11.08 -7.51
C LYS A 296 -8.37 -9.77 -8.04
N VAL A 297 -8.24 -8.67 -7.30
CA VAL A 297 -8.63 -7.34 -7.78
C VAL A 297 -7.81 -6.95 -9.00
N ILE A 298 -6.48 -7.11 -8.95
CA ILE A 298 -5.60 -6.73 -10.05
C ILE A 298 -5.85 -7.63 -11.27
N GLU A 299 -6.03 -8.94 -11.07
CA GLU A 299 -6.45 -9.87 -12.15
C GLU A 299 -7.77 -9.43 -12.81
N ASP A 300 -8.79 -9.08 -12.01
CA ASP A 300 -10.08 -8.66 -12.56
C ASP A 300 -10.01 -7.25 -13.21
N LEU A 301 -9.26 -6.30 -12.64
CA LEU A 301 -9.05 -4.97 -13.23
C LEU A 301 -8.29 -5.05 -14.56
N ASP A 302 -7.32 -5.95 -14.64
CA ASP A 302 -6.53 -6.15 -15.84
C ASP A 302 -7.41 -6.54 -17.05
N ASN A 303 -8.48 -7.29 -16.80
CA ASN A 303 -9.41 -7.79 -17.83
C ASN A 303 -10.52 -6.80 -18.23
N LEU A 304 -10.56 -5.59 -17.67
CA LEU A 304 -11.53 -4.54 -18.03
C LEU A 304 -11.02 -3.64 -19.16
#